data_AF-A0A0T6BHV6-F1
#
_entry.id   AF-A0A0T6BHV6-F1
#
_cell.length_a   1.000
_cell.length_b   1.000
_cell.length_c   1.000
_cell.angle_alpha   90.00
_cell.angle_beta   90.00
_cell.angle_gamma   90.00
#
_symmetry.space_group_name_H-M   'P 1'
#
loop_
_entity.id
_entity.type
_entity.pdbx_description
1 polymer ?
#
loop_
_entity_poly.entity_id
_entity_poly.type
_entity_poly.pdbx_seq_one_letter_code
_entity_poly.pdbx_strand_id
1 'polypeptide(L)'
;LRNILPNANLEYDGFVEVMNFGLCTHEVSRLIGVFNYSPNLLSKYILQIRKLRTMGPQIKRGALVVFEGLDRSGKSTQSRLLVESLKKSGKEAELMVFPDRSTPIGKIIGSYLSNKVDVNDKALHLLFTANRFEKMNNIKKLLYSGVNVVVDRYSFSGIVFSSAKNGMDPDWCKIPESGLPAPDVVFFLHLPFNDMRSRPGFGHERYETVSFQSKVLQEYEHLASEFNFTKIEAKDSIENIQNNVLNHALKIIDVVEGTDLHYFDFIEKEMESYQKENVSMTKII
;
A
#
# COMPACT_ATOMS: atom_id res chain seq x y z
N LEU A 1 7.04 34.63 3.84
CA LEU A 1 8.17 34.42 4.80
C LEU A 1 8.72 35.70 5.41
N ARG A 2 9.04 36.77 4.66
CA ARG A 2 9.48 38.07 5.26
C ARG A 2 8.49 38.70 6.26
N ASN A 3 7.17 38.51 6.06
CA ASN A 3 6.15 38.94 7.03
C ASN A 3 6.07 38.04 8.29
N ILE A 4 6.78 36.90 8.30
CA ILE A 4 6.76 35.88 9.36
C ILE A 4 8.11 35.83 10.11
N LEU A 5 9.21 36.23 9.46
CA LEU A 5 10.56 36.25 10.01
C LEU A 5 11.24 37.61 9.71
N PRO A 6 10.87 38.69 10.42
CA PRO A 6 11.37 40.04 10.12
C PRO A 6 12.87 40.23 10.38
N ASN A 7 13.50 39.34 11.16
CA ASN A 7 14.91 39.39 11.53
C ASN A 7 15.78 38.31 10.86
N ALA A 8 15.24 37.55 9.91
CA ALA A 8 16.02 36.54 9.20
C ALA A 8 16.78 37.19 8.03
N ASN A 9 18.11 37.33 8.18
CA ASN A 9 19.02 37.58 7.06
C ASN A 9 19.05 36.33 6.17
N LEU A 10 18.08 36.22 5.28
CA LEU A 10 18.05 35.21 4.24
C LEU A 10 18.69 35.83 3.00
N GLU A 11 19.95 35.48 2.77
CA GLU A 11 20.61 35.76 1.49
C GLU A 11 19.89 35.03 0.34
N TYR A 12 19.98 35.62 -0.84
CA TYR A 12 19.11 35.43 -2.00
C TYR A 12 19.09 33.98 -2.55
N ASP A 13 20.06 33.15 -2.19
CA ASP A 13 20.17 31.76 -2.65
C ASP A 13 19.21 30.79 -1.93
N GLY A 14 18.64 31.17 -0.78
CA GLY A 14 17.66 30.35 -0.06
C GLY A 14 16.21 30.49 -0.54
N PHE A 15 15.94 31.38 -1.50
CA PHE A 15 14.57 31.72 -1.91
C PHE A 15 13.95 30.73 -2.91
N VAL A 16 14.77 29.92 -3.59
CA VAL A 16 14.31 29.03 -4.67
C VAL A 16 13.90 27.64 -4.16
N GLU A 17 14.41 27.18 -3.02
CA GLU A 17 14.04 25.86 -2.45
C GLU A 17 12.71 25.85 -1.68
N VAL A 18 12.25 27.00 -1.18
CA VAL A 18 11.08 27.05 -0.28
C VAL A 18 9.73 26.97 -1.01
N MET A 19 9.71 27.10 -2.34
CA MET A 19 8.45 27.11 -3.11
C MET A 19 8.01 25.73 -3.61
N ASN A 20 8.81 24.67 -3.45
CA ASN A 20 8.42 23.30 -3.82
C ASN A 20 8.20 22.45 -2.56
N PHE A 21 6.98 22.54 -2.03
CA PHE A 21 6.52 21.81 -0.85
C PHE A 21 6.72 20.29 -0.95
N GLY A 22 7.51 19.76 -0.01
CA GLY A 22 7.69 18.33 0.23
C GLY A 22 8.74 18.12 1.32
N LEU A 23 8.45 18.59 2.54
CA LEU A 23 9.41 18.57 3.66
C LEU A 23 9.85 17.14 3.97
N CYS A 24 11.00 16.77 3.41
CA CYS A 24 11.76 15.57 3.72
C CYS A 24 12.39 15.74 5.11
N THR A 25 12.57 14.64 5.83
CA THR A 25 13.13 14.59 7.21
C THR A 25 14.48 15.31 7.36
N HIS A 26 15.22 15.47 6.26
CA HIS A 26 16.47 16.23 6.21
C HIS A 26 16.31 17.76 6.38
N GLU A 27 15.17 18.36 5.99
CA GLU A 27 14.92 19.81 6.12
C GLU A 27 14.40 20.21 7.50
N VAL A 28 13.69 19.29 8.18
CA VAL A 28 13.33 19.47 9.60
C VAL A 28 14.60 19.59 10.45
N SER A 29 15.66 18.86 10.11
CA SER A 29 16.95 18.92 10.80
C SER A 29 17.67 20.27 10.63
N ARG A 30 17.53 20.95 9.47
CA ARG A 30 18.04 22.31 9.26
C ARG A 30 17.22 23.36 10.01
N LEU A 31 15.90 23.20 10.07
CA LEU A 31 15.03 24.02 10.93
C LEU A 31 15.39 23.87 12.42
N ILE A 32 15.68 22.64 12.89
CA ILE A 32 16.12 22.39 14.26
C ILE A 32 17.45 23.11 14.57
N GLY A 33 18.39 23.17 13.61
CA GLY A 33 19.64 23.92 13.76
C GLY A 33 19.44 25.43 13.97
N VAL A 34 18.37 26.02 13.42
CA VAL A 34 17.98 27.42 13.63
C VAL A 34 17.30 27.63 14.99
N PHE A 35 16.68 26.59 15.57
CA PHE A 35 15.86 26.66 16.77
C PHE A 35 16.49 26.02 18.01
N ASN A 36 17.82 26.13 18.16
CA ASN A 36 18.55 25.74 19.37
C ASN A 36 18.16 26.50 20.67
N TYR A 37 17.08 27.28 20.67
CA TYR A 37 16.76 28.20 21.77
C TYR A 37 15.36 28.08 22.40
N SER A 38 14.40 27.29 21.88
CA SER A 38 13.17 27.02 22.65
C SER A 38 12.28 25.92 22.06
N PRO A 39 12.11 24.77 22.75
CA PRO A 39 11.16 23.71 22.36
C PRO A 39 9.71 24.19 22.21
N ASN A 40 9.31 25.21 22.99
CA ASN A 40 7.97 25.80 22.96
C ASN A 40 7.69 26.65 21.71
N LEU A 41 8.74 27.14 21.06
CA LEU A 41 8.62 27.93 19.85
C LEU A 41 8.45 27.00 18.63
N LEU A 42 9.22 25.91 18.58
CA LEU A 42 9.11 24.88 17.55
C LEU A 42 7.70 24.26 17.51
N SER A 43 7.13 23.93 18.67
CA SER A 43 5.77 23.38 18.75
C SER A 43 4.70 24.37 18.26
N LYS A 44 4.81 25.66 18.59
CA LYS A 44 3.93 26.72 18.07
C LYS A 44 4.06 26.89 16.55
N TYR A 45 5.28 26.85 16.01
CA TYR A 45 5.50 26.96 14.56
C TYR A 45 5.00 25.72 13.80
N ILE A 46 5.19 24.50 14.33
CA ILE A 46 4.61 23.28 13.74
C ILE A 46 3.08 23.37 13.73
N LEU A 47 2.47 23.83 14.82
CA LEU A 47 1.03 24.07 14.89
C LEU A 47 0.58 25.12 13.87
N GLN A 48 1.35 26.19 13.68
CA GLN A 48 1.03 27.25 12.73
C GLN A 48 1.21 26.82 11.27
N ILE A 49 2.23 26.02 10.96
CA ILE A 49 2.42 25.39 9.64
C ILE A 49 1.29 24.40 9.36
N ARG A 50 0.89 23.57 10.33
CA ARG A 50 -0.29 22.70 10.22
C ARG A 50 -1.56 23.52 9.96
N LYS A 51 -1.74 24.64 10.66
CA LYS A 51 -2.89 25.54 10.50
C LYS A 51 -2.90 26.25 9.13
N LEU A 52 -1.74 26.62 8.62
CA LEU A 52 -1.61 27.17 7.25
C LEU A 52 -1.87 26.10 6.18
N ARG A 53 -1.48 24.84 6.42
CA ARG A 53 -1.77 23.69 5.55
C ARG A 53 -3.28 23.40 5.48
N THR A 54 -4.03 23.63 6.56
CA THR A 54 -5.51 23.51 6.56
C THR A 54 -6.25 24.66 5.87
N MET A 55 -5.57 25.76 5.51
CA MET A 55 -6.19 26.96 4.94
C MET A 55 -5.99 27.13 3.43
N GLY A 56 -5.21 26.25 2.78
CA GLY A 56 -5.12 26.18 1.31
C GLY A 56 -6.21 25.28 0.71
N PRO A 57 -6.46 25.34 -0.62
CA PRO A 57 -7.31 24.34 -1.27
C PRO A 57 -6.71 22.96 -1.00
N GLN A 58 -7.44 22.12 -0.27
CA GLN A 58 -7.03 20.75 -0.02
C GLN A 58 -6.85 20.05 -1.38
N ILE A 59 -5.63 19.60 -1.67
CA ILE A 59 -5.37 18.84 -2.89
C ILE A 59 -6.11 17.51 -2.71
N LYS A 60 -7.25 17.39 -3.40
CA LYS A 60 -8.08 16.19 -3.40
C LYS A 60 -7.29 15.07 -4.07
N ARG A 61 -6.79 14.12 -3.28
CA ARG A 61 -6.17 12.90 -3.82
C ARG A 61 -7.22 11.84 -4.16
N GLY A 62 -6.92 10.97 -5.11
CA GLY A 62 -7.67 9.74 -5.34
C GLY A 62 -7.41 8.70 -4.23
N ALA A 63 -8.23 7.65 -4.23
CA ALA A 63 -8.08 6.50 -3.35
C ALA A 63 -7.19 5.41 -3.98
N LEU A 64 -6.40 4.73 -3.16
CA LEU A 64 -5.72 3.49 -3.50
C LEU A 64 -6.57 2.30 -3.04
N VAL A 65 -7.20 1.61 -4.00
CA VAL A 65 -8.12 0.49 -3.77
C VAL A 65 -7.44 -0.80 -4.21
N VAL A 66 -7.27 -1.75 -3.31
CA VAL A 66 -6.61 -3.03 -3.61
C VAL A 66 -7.59 -4.19 -3.57
N PHE A 67 -7.45 -5.13 -4.50
CA PHE A 67 -8.14 -6.42 -4.51
C PHE A 67 -7.16 -7.54 -4.16
N GLU A 68 -7.51 -8.32 -3.15
CA GLU A 68 -6.73 -9.46 -2.68
C GLU A 68 -7.56 -10.75 -2.63
N GLY A 69 -6.86 -11.89 -2.58
CA GLY A 69 -7.46 -13.21 -2.43
C GLY A 69 -6.85 -14.27 -3.33
N LEU A 70 -7.35 -15.50 -3.19
CA LEU A 70 -6.84 -16.68 -3.89
C LEU A 70 -6.92 -16.57 -5.41
N ASP A 71 -6.18 -17.42 -6.11
CA ASP A 71 -6.27 -17.52 -7.56
C ASP A 71 -7.72 -17.82 -7.98
N ARG A 72 -8.15 -17.21 -9.09
CA ARG A 72 -9.52 -17.31 -9.63
C ARG A 72 -10.66 -16.80 -8.74
N SER A 73 -10.39 -16.08 -7.65
CA SER A 73 -11.46 -15.47 -6.83
C SER A 73 -12.26 -14.36 -7.55
N GLY A 74 -11.84 -13.93 -8.74
CA GLY A 74 -12.54 -12.92 -9.55
C GLY A 74 -11.95 -11.51 -9.48
N LYS A 75 -10.77 -11.33 -8.85
CA LYS A 75 -10.10 -10.03 -8.69
C LYS A 75 -9.96 -9.24 -10.00
N SER A 76 -9.45 -9.86 -11.06
CA SER A 76 -9.25 -9.18 -12.35
C SER A 76 -10.56 -8.74 -13.00
N THR A 77 -11.64 -9.48 -12.76
CA THR A 77 -12.99 -9.09 -13.21
C THR A 77 -13.50 -7.90 -12.40
N GLN A 78 -13.46 -8.00 -11.08
CA GLN A 78 -14.03 -6.99 -10.18
C GLN A 78 -13.24 -5.67 -10.19
N SER A 79 -11.91 -5.73 -10.24
CA SER A 79 -11.06 -4.54 -10.36
C SER A 79 -11.32 -3.77 -11.67
N ARG A 80 -11.45 -4.47 -12.80
CA ARG A 80 -11.81 -3.86 -14.10
C ARG A 80 -13.19 -3.23 -14.05
N LEU A 81 -14.19 -3.96 -13.55
CA LEU A 81 -15.55 -3.46 -13.43
C LEU A 81 -15.62 -2.23 -12.51
N LEU A 82 -14.87 -2.21 -11.41
CA LEU A 82 -14.79 -1.04 -10.52
C LEU A 82 -14.26 0.18 -11.27
N VAL A 83 -13.17 0.06 -12.03
CA VAL A 83 -12.64 1.18 -12.83
C VAL A 83 -13.68 1.68 -13.83
N GLU A 84 -14.36 0.79 -14.54
CA GLU A 84 -15.42 1.15 -15.49
C GLU A 84 -16.59 1.86 -14.79
N SER A 85 -17.04 1.35 -13.64
CA SER A 85 -18.11 1.95 -12.84
C SER A 85 -17.73 3.34 -12.33
N LEU A 86 -16.51 3.52 -11.80
CA LEU A 86 -16.03 4.82 -11.33
C LEU A 86 -15.99 5.85 -12.47
N LYS A 87 -15.44 5.48 -13.63
CA LYS A 87 -15.41 6.36 -14.81
C LYS A 87 -16.82 6.74 -15.27
N LYS A 88 -17.76 5.79 -15.30
CA LYS A 88 -19.18 6.05 -15.62
C LYS A 88 -19.85 7.01 -14.62
N SER A 89 -19.40 7.01 -13.37
CA SER A 89 -19.87 7.93 -12.32
C SER A 89 -19.10 9.26 -12.26
N GLY A 90 -18.28 9.57 -13.27
CA GLY A 90 -17.52 10.82 -13.35
C GLY A 90 -16.30 10.89 -12.41
N LYS A 91 -15.83 9.76 -11.88
CA LYS A 91 -14.62 9.65 -11.06
C LYS A 91 -13.49 9.04 -11.88
N GLU A 92 -12.38 9.74 -12.03
CA GLU A 92 -11.20 9.21 -12.73
C GLU A 92 -10.62 8.02 -11.97
N ALA A 93 -10.25 6.97 -12.70
CA ALA A 93 -9.69 5.75 -12.12
C ALA A 93 -8.74 5.05 -13.09
N GLU A 94 -7.66 4.46 -12.59
CA GLU A 94 -6.71 3.66 -13.38
C GLU A 94 -6.50 2.28 -12.77
N LEU A 95 -6.40 1.26 -13.63
CA LEU A 95 -6.14 -0.11 -13.22
C LEU A 95 -4.64 -0.39 -13.22
N MET A 96 -4.14 -0.98 -12.15
CA MET A 96 -2.82 -1.61 -12.10
C MET A 96 -2.93 -3.07 -11.67
N VAL A 97 -1.98 -3.89 -12.10
CA VAL A 97 -1.93 -5.31 -11.76
C VAL A 97 -0.52 -5.66 -11.33
N PHE A 98 -0.37 -6.37 -10.21
CA PHE A 98 0.92 -6.91 -9.78
C PHE A 98 0.95 -8.44 -9.80
N PRO A 99 2.08 -9.06 -10.21
CA PRO A 99 3.27 -8.39 -10.74
C PRO A 99 3.02 -7.79 -12.13
N ASP A 100 3.58 -6.60 -12.40
CA ASP A 100 3.61 -6.05 -13.74
C ASP A 100 4.67 -6.79 -14.56
N ARG A 101 4.24 -7.82 -15.29
CA ARG A 101 5.11 -8.69 -16.10
C ARG A 101 5.71 -8.00 -17.34
N SER A 102 5.38 -6.73 -17.62
CA SER A 102 5.93 -5.99 -18.76
C SER A 102 7.35 -5.45 -18.53
N THR A 103 7.72 -5.21 -17.26
CA THR A 103 9.02 -4.64 -16.89
C THR A 103 10.13 -5.70 -16.87
N PRO A 104 11.42 -5.32 -16.87
CA PRO A 104 12.52 -6.29 -16.75
C PRO A 104 12.41 -7.17 -15.50
N ILE A 105 12.07 -6.59 -14.33
CA ILE A 105 11.83 -7.34 -13.09
C ILE A 105 10.62 -8.26 -13.24
N GLY A 106 9.52 -7.73 -13.78
CA GLY A 106 8.31 -8.48 -14.05
C GLY A 106 8.49 -9.69 -14.96
N LYS A 107 9.38 -9.61 -15.97
CA LYS A 107 9.70 -10.71 -16.87
C LYS A 107 10.40 -11.88 -16.14
N ILE A 108 11.26 -11.58 -15.17
CA ILE A 108 11.91 -12.59 -14.33
C ILE A 108 10.86 -13.29 -13.46
N ILE A 109 10.01 -12.51 -12.79
CA ILE A 109 8.89 -13.03 -12.00
C ILE A 109 7.96 -13.91 -12.86
N GLY A 110 7.59 -13.43 -14.04
CA GLY A 110 6.74 -14.17 -14.98
C GLY A 110 7.37 -15.50 -15.39
N SER A 111 8.67 -15.50 -15.67
CA SER A 111 9.40 -16.74 -16.01
C SER A 111 9.41 -17.73 -14.86
N TYR A 112 9.55 -17.25 -13.61
CA TYR A 112 9.47 -18.09 -12.43
C TYR A 112 8.06 -18.69 -12.24
N LEU A 113 7.01 -17.88 -12.35
CA LEU A 113 5.61 -18.31 -12.18
C LEU A 113 5.18 -19.31 -13.26
N SER A 114 5.73 -19.20 -14.46
CA SER A 114 5.53 -20.14 -15.57
C SER A 114 6.48 -21.36 -15.54
N ASN A 115 7.16 -21.63 -14.42
CA ASN A 115 8.08 -22.77 -14.25
C ASN A 115 9.25 -22.82 -15.26
N LYS A 116 9.69 -21.68 -15.82
CA LYS A 116 10.80 -21.62 -16.78
C LYS A 116 12.16 -21.42 -16.11
N VAL A 117 12.17 -20.79 -14.94
CA VAL A 117 13.37 -20.56 -14.14
C VAL A 117 13.07 -20.83 -12.68
N ASP A 118 14.08 -21.26 -11.94
CA ASP A 118 14.05 -21.32 -10.49
C ASP A 118 14.84 -20.15 -9.91
N VAL A 119 14.28 -19.54 -8.87
CA VAL A 119 14.85 -18.39 -8.17
C VAL A 119 14.71 -18.69 -6.68
N ASN A 120 15.73 -18.35 -5.89
CA ASN A 120 15.66 -18.45 -4.43
C ASN A 120 14.46 -17.68 -3.88
N ASP A 121 13.76 -18.24 -2.89
CA ASP A 121 12.50 -17.67 -2.39
C ASP A 121 12.66 -16.26 -1.80
N LYS A 122 13.76 -15.97 -1.10
CA LYS A 122 14.04 -14.63 -0.58
C LYS A 122 14.34 -13.65 -1.70
N ALA A 123 15.16 -14.05 -2.68
CA ALA A 123 15.45 -13.23 -3.85
C ALA A 123 14.17 -12.93 -4.66
N LEU A 124 13.31 -13.93 -4.86
CA LEU A 124 12.04 -13.78 -5.55
C LEU A 124 11.10 -12.84 -4.80
N HIS A 125 10.97 -12.99 -3.48
CA HIS A 125 10.16 -12.10 -2.65
C HIS A 125 10.60 -10.64 -2.83
N LEU A 126 11.91 -10.37 -2.78
CA LEU A 126 12.46 -9.04 -3.02
C LEU A 126 12.21 -8.52 -4.45
N LEU A 127 12.20 -9.40 -5.47
CA LEU A 127 11.83 -9.01 -6.84
C LEU A 127 10.36 -8.59 -6.94
N PHE A 128 9.43 -9.30 -6.29
CA PHE A 128 8.03 -8.87 -6.22
C PHE A 128 7.89 -7.50 -5.56
N THR A 129 8.63 -7.25 -4.48
CA THR A 129 8.65 -5.96 -3.79
C THR A 129 9.26 -4.85 -4.66
N ALA A 130 10.37 -5.12 -5.33
CA ALA A 130 10.99 -4.17 -6.27
C ALA A 130 10.03 -3.83 -7.44
N ASN A 131 9.26 -4.80 -7.94
CA ASN A 131 8.27 -4.60 -8.99
C ASN A 131 7.11 -3.66 -8.55
N ARG A 132 6.78 -3.61 -7.25
CA ARG A 132 5.85 -2.60 -6.69
C ARG A 132 6.53 -1.24 -6.57
N PHE A 133 7.75 -1.19 -6.03
CA PHE A 133 8.49 0.07 -5.86
C PHE A 133 8.75 0.80 -7.18
N GLU A 134 9.05 0.09 -8.27
CA GLU A 134 9.24 0.74 -9.58
C GLU A 134 7.96 1.43 -10.10
N LYS A 135 6.77 1.07 -9.58
CA LYS A 135 5.49 1.72 -9.90
C LYS A 135 5.06 2.77 -8.88
N MET A 136 5.70 2.84 -7.72
CA MET A 136 5.31 3.71 -6.61
C MET A 136 5.18 5.18 -7.03
N ASN A 137 6.14 5.71 -7.78
CA ASN A 137 6.09 7.11 -8.22
C ASN A 137 4.90 7.40 -9.14
N ASN A 138 4.52 6.44 -10.00
CA ASN A 138 3.34 6.56 -10.85
C ASN A 138 2.05 6.51 -10.03
N ILE A 139 1.96 5.58 -9.07
CA ILE A 139 0.83 5.49 -8.13
C ILE A 139 0.65 6.83 -7.40
N LYS A 140 1.72 7.36 -6.80
CA LYS A 140 1.69 8.65 -6.10
C LYS A 140 1.25 9.79 -7.02
N LYS A 141 1.78 9.86 -8.24
CA LYS A 141 1.40 10.88 -9.23
C LYS A 141 -0.10 10.84 -9.54
N LEU A 142 -0.64 9.66 -9.82
CA LEU A 142 -2.06 9.48 -10.12
C LEU A 142 -2.93 9.89 -8.93
N LEU A 143 -2.62 9.37 -7.74
CA LEU A 143 -3.36 9.69 -6.53
C LEU A 143 -3.35 11.20 -6.26
N TYR A 144 -2.19 11.87 -6.29
CA TYR A 144 -2.13 13.33 -6.06
C TYR A 144 -2.80 14.17 -7.16
N SER A 145 -3.02 13.62 -8.35
CA SER A 145 -3.83 14.25 -9.40
C SER A 145 -5.35 14.01 -9.27
N GLY A 146 -5.81 13.37 -8.19
CA GLY A 146 -7.21 13.05 -7.95
C GLY A 146 -7.70 11.78 -8.64
N VAL A 147 -6.80 11.01 -9.28
CA VAL A 147 -7.15 9.76 -9.97
C VAL A 147 -7.12 8.61 -8.97
N ASN A 148 -8.21 7.84 -8.89
CA ASN A 148 -8.27 6.64 -8.08
C ASN A 148 -7.41 5.54 -8.71
N VAL A 149 -6.64 4.81 -7.91
CA VAL A 149 -5.82 3.70 -8.41
C VAL A 149 -6.42 2.41 -7.89
N VAL A 150 -6.96 1.61 -8.79
CA VAL A 150 -7.49 0.28 -8.49
C VAL A 150 -6.42 -0.75 -8.83
N VAL A 151 -6.10 -1.63 -7.88
CA VAL A 151 -4.98 -2.57 -8.02
C VAL A 151 -5.45 -4.01 -7.84
N ASP A 152 -5.16 -4.87 -8.80
CA ASP A 152 -5.27 -6.33 -8.67
C ASP A 152 -3.97 -6.90 -8.12
N ARG A 153 -4.00 -7.35 -6.85
CA ARG A 153 -2.88 -7.77 -6.00
C ARG A 153 -1.88 -6.68 -5.67
N TYR A 154 -1.40 -6.65 -4.44
CA TYR A 154 -0.41 -5.66 -4.01
C TYR A 154 0.59 -6.27 -3.00
N SER A 155 0.99 -5.54 -1.95
CA SER A 155 1.94 -6.03 -0.94
C SER A 155 1.45 -7.27 -0.19
N PHE A 156 0.15 -7.35 0.10
CA PHE A 156 -0.41 -8.49 0.85
C PHE A 156 -0.30 -9.81 0.08
N SER A 157 -0.56 -9.83 -1.23
CA SER A 157 -0.22 -10.97 -2.09
C SER A 157 1.26 -11.37 -1.98
N GLY A 158 2.17 -10.39 -1.94
CA GLY A 158 3.62 -10.63 -1.78
C GLY A 158 3.97 -11.31 -0.46
N ILE A 159 3.42 -10.80 0.64
CA ILE A 159 3.61 -11.34 2.00
C ILE A 159 3.04 -12.74 2.08
N VAL A 160 1.75 -12.92 1.78
CA VAL A 160 1.00 -14.18 1.92
C VAL A 160 1.63 -15.32 1.12
N PHE A 161 1.94 -15.09 -0.16
CA PHE A 161 2.50 -16.15 -1.01
C PHE A 161 3.93 -16.51 -0.59
N SER A 162 4.65 -15.58 0.03
CA SER A 162 6.01 -15.83 0.49
C SER A 162 6.00 -16.57 1.82
N SER A 163 5.23 -16.11 2.81
CA SER A 163 5.11 -16.74 4.13
C SER A 163 4.48 -18.14 4.09
N ALA A 164 3.65 -18.43 3.08
CA ALA A 164 3.12 -19.78 2.86
C ALA A 164 4.20 -20.83 2.51
N LYS A 165 5.42 -20.40 2.15
CA LYS A 165 6.56 -21.30 1.87
C LYS A 165 7.31 -21.63 3.16
N ASN A 166 7.91 -22.82 3.18
CA ASN A 166 8.69 -23.25 4.33
C ASN A 166 9.94 -22.37 4.51
N GLY A 167 10.18 -21.87 5.73
CA GLY A 167 11.36 -21.07 6.06
C GLY A 167 11.28 -19.59 5.69
N MET A 168 10.09 -19.10 5.31
CA MET A 168 9.82 -17.69 5.08
C MET A 168 9.01 -17.14 6.25
N ASP A 169 9.67 -16.33 7.08
CA ASP A 169 9.04 -15.68 8.23
C ASP A 169 8.05 -14.58 7.75
N PRO A 170 6.77 -14.61 8.19
CA PRO A 170 5.79 -13.58 7.86
C PRO A 170 6.24 -12.16 8.18
N ASP A 171 6.90 -11.94 9.32
CA ASP A 171 7.32 -10.59 9.72
C ASP A 171 8.48 -10.10 8.85
N TRP A 172 9.44 -10.99 8.54
CA TRP A 172 10.46 -10.70 7.54
C TRP A 172 9.87 -10.36 6.17
N CYS A 173 8.78 -11.01 5.76
CA CYS A 173 8.12 -10.73 4.48
C CYS A 173 7.41 -9.37 4.46
N LYS A 174 7.01 -8.83 5.62
CA LYS A 174 6.39 -7.50 5.74
C LYS A 174 7.44 -6.41 5.58
N ILE A 175 8.61 -6.54 6.22
CA ILE A 175 9.63 -5.48 6.30
C ILE A 175 9.96 -4.84 4.93
N PRO A 176 10.26 -5.59 3.85
CA PRO A 176 10.60 -5.02 2.56
C PRO A 176 9.51 -4.13 1.95
N GLU A 177 8.24 -4.34 2.31
CA GLU A 177 7.10 -3.57 1.79
C GLU A 177 6.99 -2.17 2.44
N SER A 178 7.74 -1.91 3.52
CA SER A 178 7.72 -0.64 4.25
C SER A 178 8.08 0.53 3.32
N GLY A 179 7.29 1.61 3.41
CA GLY A 179 7.44 2.79 2.56
C GLY A 179 6.67 2.75 1.25
N LEU A 180 6.04 1.62 0.87
CA LEU A 180 5.03 1.62 -0.19
C LEU A 180 3.74 2.31 0.27
N PRO A 181 3.00 2.99 -0.62
CA PRO A 181 1.68 3.54 -0.32
C PRO A 181 0.76 2.46 0.27
N ALA A 182 0.20 2.73 1.45
CA ALA A 182 -0.77 1.84 2.08
C ALA A 182 -2.14 2.02 1.40
N PRO A 183 -2.86 0.92 1.11
CA PRO A 183 -4.20 1.01 0.53
C PRO A 183 -5.18 1.71 1.48
N ASP A 184 -6.08 2.51 0.92
CA ASP A 184 -7.19 3.09 1.65
C ASP A 184 -8.29 2.05 1.94
N VAL A 185 -8.37 1.02 1.08
CA VAL A 185 -9.21 -0.16 1.30
C VAL A 185 -8.60 -1.38 0.60
N VAL A 186 -8.75 -2.52 1.25
CA VAL A 186 -8.43 -3.83 0.68
C VAL A 186 -9.71 -4.65 0.61
N PHE A 187 -10.14 -4.99 -0.60
CA PHE A 187 -11.22 -5.95 -0.83
C PHE A 187 -10.64 -7.35 -0.89
N PHE A 188 -10.94 -8.16 0.13
CA PHE A 188 -10.56 -9.57 0.15
C PHE A 188 -11.70 -10.40 -0.46
N LEU A 189 -11.51 -10.83 -1.71
CA LEU A 189 -12.46 -11.69 -2.42
C LEU A 189 -12.29 -13.11 -1.90
N HIS A 190 -13.08 -13.41 -0.88
CA HIS A 190 -13.05 -14.68 -0.20
C HIS A 190 -13.86 -15.71 -0.98
N LEU A 191 -13.19 -16.77 -1.42
CA LEU A 191 -13.81 -17.91 -2.06
C LEU A 191 -13.40 -19.16 -1.26
N PRO A 192 -14.36 -19.99 -0.81
CA PRO A 192 -14.04 -21.26 -0.19
C PRO A 192 -13.14 -22.10 -1.11
N PHE A 193 -12.18 -22.78 -0.51
CA PHE A 193 -11.15 -23.53 -1.25
C PHE A 193 -11.73 -24.55 -2.26
N ASN A 194 -12.85 -25.20 -1.92
CA ASN A 194 -13.50 -26.18 -2.79
C ASN A 194 -14.04 -25.56 -4.08
N ASP A 195 -14.52 -24.33 -4.03
CA ASP A 195 -15.11 -23.61 -5.18
C ASP A 195 -14.03 -23.04 -6.11
N MET A 196 -12.81 -22.86 -5.61
CA MET A 196 -11.67 -22.44 -6.44
C MET A 196 -11.26 -23.55 -7.41
N ARG A 197 -11.23 -24.81 -6.94
CA ARG A 197 -10.77 -25.98 -7.72
C ARG A 197 -11.65 -26.29 -8.93
N SER A 198 -12.93 -25.95 -8.87
CA SER A 198 -13.90 -26.21 -9.93
C SER A 198 -13.79 -25.21 -11.09
N ARG A 199 -13.00 -24.13 -10.97
CA ARG A 199 -12.86 -23.11 -12.01
C ARG A 199 -11.86 -23.55 -13.11
N PRO A 200 -12.16 -23.36 -14.41
CA PRO A 200 -11.35 -23.86 -15.52
C PRO A 200 -9.89 -23.39 -15.53
N GLY A 201 -8.95 -24.29 -15.87
CA GLY A 201 -7.52 -23.99 -16.08
C GLY A 201 -6.63 -24.05 -14.84
N PHE A 202 -7.08 -24.65 -13.73
CA PHE A 202 -6.32 -24.71 -12.46
C PHE A 202 -5.12 -25.65 -12.59
N GLY A 203 -3.95 -25.19 -12.17
CA GLY A 203 -2.71 -25.97 -12.17
C GLY A 203 -1.71 -25.57 -13.26
N HIS A 204 -1.91 -24.45 -13.97
CA HIS A 204 -1.00 -24.02 -15.03
C HIS A 204 0.16 -23.16 -14.50
N GLU A 205 -0.03 -22.44 -13.40
CA GLU A 205 1.04 -21.67 -12.74
C GLU A 205 1.59 -22.38 -11.49
N ARG A 206 2.84 -22.08 -11.14
CA ARG A 206 3.61 -22.73 -10.07
C ARG A 206 2.88 -22.87 -8.73
N TYR A 207 2.03 -21.90 -8.38
CA TYR A 207 1.35 -21.85 -7.09
C TYR A 207 -0.08 -22.41 -7.09
N GLU A 208 -0.58 -22.89 -8.22
CA GLU A 208 -1.93 -23.46 -8.34
C GLU A 208 -1.98 -24.93 -7.90
N THR A 209 -1.44 -25.22 -6.70
CA THR A 209 -1.53 -26.54 -6.07
C THR A 209 -2.42 -26.50 -4.83
N VAL A 210 -3.09 -27.62 -4.55
CA VAL A 210 -4.08 -27.70 -3.47
C VAL A 210 -3.48 -27.41 -2.10
N SER A 211 -2.35 -28.06 -1.78
CA SER A 211 -1.68 -27.92 -0.49
C SER A 211 -1.15 -26.50 -0.27
N PHE A 212 -0.63 -25.85 -1.31
CA PHE A 212 -0.09 -24.50 -1.20
C PHE A 212 -1.19 -23.45 -1.04
N GLN A 213 -2.24 -23.52 -1.85
CA GLN A 213 -3.36 -22.57 -1.78
C GLN A 213 -4.12 -22.64 -0.45
N SER A 214 -4.14 -23.81 0.23
CA SER A 214 -4.68 -23.92 1.59
C SER A 214 -3.87 -23.11 2.61
N LYS A 215 -2.53 -23.08 2.50
CA LYS A 215 -1.68 -22.25 3.36
C LYS A 215 -1.86 -20.77 3.05
N VAL A 216 -1.89 -20.42 1.77
CA VAL A 216 -2.15 -19.05 1.29
C VAL A 216 -3.48 -18.52 1.84
N LEU A 217 -4.53 -19.34 1.90
CA LEU A 217 -5.83 -18.91 2.45
C LEU A 217 -5.72 -18.56 3.95
N GLN A 218 -5.06 -19.41 4.74
CA GLN A 218 -4.87 -19.20 6.18
C GLN A 218 -4.11 -17.89 6.44
N GLU A 219 -3.05 -17.64 5.67
CA GLU A 219 -2.27 -16.41 5.75
C GLU A 219 -3.11 -15.18 5.36
N TYR A 220 -3.97 -15.28 4.33
CA TYR A 220 -4.90 -14.20 4.01
C TYR A 220 -5.90 -13.92 5.12
N GLU A 221 -6.46 -14.96 5.76
CA GLU A 221 -7.39 -14.78 6.87
C GLU A 221 -6.72 -14.09 8.06
N HIS A 222 -5.46 -14.44 8.34
CA HIS A 222 -4.67 -13.77 9.36
C HIS A 222 -4.45 -12.28 9.05
N LEU A 223 -3.94 -11.95 7.85
CA LEU A 223 -3.73 -10.55 7.45
C LEU A 223 -5.05 -9.77 7.33
N ALA A 224 -6.14 -10.41 6.92
CA ALA A 224 -7.46 -9.79 6.86
C ALA A 224 -7.93 -9.33 8.24
N SER A 225 -7.66 -10.13 9.29
CA SER A 225 -7.94 -9.75 10.66
C SER A 225 -6.97 -8.67 11.18
N GLU A 226 -5.67 -8.78 10.86
CA GLU A 226 -4.64 -7.84 11.32
C GLU A 226 -4.84 -6.43 10.73
N PHE A 227 -5.20 -6.34 9.45
CA PHE A 227 -5.30 -5.10 8.68
C PHE A 227 -6.74 -4.67 8.36
N ASN A 228 -7.75 -5.33 8.95
CA ASN A 228 -9.16 -5.03 8.77
C ASN A 228 -9.61 -4.99 7.29
N PHE A 229 -9.34 -6.06 6.54
CA PHE A 229 -9.79 -6.13 5.14
C PHE A 229 -11.31 -6.13 5.03
N THR A 230 -11.83 -5.50 3.99
CA THR A 230 -13.24 -5.62 3.62
C THR A 230 -13.45 -6.97 2.93
N LYS A 231 -13.93 -7.97 3.68
CA LYS A 231 -14.22 -9.30 3.15
C LYS A 231 -15.45 -9.27 2.23
N ILE A 232 -15.29 -9.79 1.02
CA ILE A 232 -16.34 -9.92 0.01
C ILE A 232 -16.52 -11.40 -0.34
N GLU A 233 -17.71 -11.95 -0.12
CA GLU A 233 -17.99 -13.36 -0.46
C GLU A 233 -18.09 -13.53 -1.98
N ALA A 234 -17.12 -14.20 -2.58
CA ALA A 234 -16.98 -14.35 -4.03
C ALA A 234 -17.82 -15.50 -4.63
N LYS A 235 -18.89 -15.91 -3.93
CA LYS A 235 -19.86 -16.93 -4.37
C LYS A 235 -21.08 -16.34 -5.08
N ASP A 236 -21.31 -15.04 -4.91
CA ASP A 236 -22.45 -14.34 -5.51
C ASP A 236 -22.22 -14.06 -7.00
N SER A 237 -23.25 -13.57 -7.68
CA SER A 237 -23.12 -13.15 -9.08
C SER A 237 -22.11 -12.00 -9.23
N ILE A 238 -21.51 -11.88 -10.41
CA ILE A 238 -20.53 -10.84 -10.72
C ILE A 238 -21.11 -9.44 -10.42
N GLU A 239 -22.37 -9.22 -10.74
CA GLU A 239 -23.09 -7.96 -10.55
C GLU A 239 -23.30 -7.64 -9.06
N ASN A 240 -23.69 -8.62 -8.25
CA ASN A 240 -23.90 -8.42 -6.82
C ASN A 240 -22.58 -8.08 -6.11
N ILE A 241 -21.51 -8.82 -6.43
CA ILE A 241 -20.17 -8.53 -5.93
C ILE A 241 -19.76 -7.11 -6.34
N GLN A 242 -19.97 -6.75 -7.61
CA GLN A 242 -19.60 -5.43 -8.13
C GLN A 242 -20.36 -4.31 -7.45
N ASN A 243 -21.67 -4.45 -7.23
CA ASN A 243 -22.48 -3.47 -6.51
C ASN A 243 -21.99 -3.28 -5.07
N ASN A 244 -21.65 -4.37 -4.39
CA ASN A 244 -21.13 -4.33 -3.03
C ASN A 244 -19.77 -3.60 -2.97
N VAL A 245 -18.85 -3.98 -3.86
CA VAL A 245 -17.53 -3.37 -4.01
C VAL A 245 -17.64 -1.88 -4.33
N LEU A 246 -18.47 -1.50 -5.30
CA LEU A 246 -18.66 -0.11 -5.70
C LEU A 246 -19.19 0.75 -4.54
N ASN A 247 -20.19 0.27 -3.81
CA ASN A 247 -20.76 0.98 -2.67
C ASN A 247 -19.73 1.23 -1.56
N HIS A 248 -18.85 0.27 -1.30
CA HIS A 248 -17.76 0.46 -0.34
C HIS A 248 -16.68 1.41 -0.88
N ALA A 249 -16.29 1.23 -2.14
CA ALA A 249 -15.26 2.07 -2.77
C ALA A 249 -15.66 3.54 -2.79
N LEU A 250 -16.92 3.86 -3.13
CA LEU A 250 -17.41 5.24 -3.12
C LEU A 250 -17.33 5.89 -1.74
N LYS A 251 -17.72 5.17 -0.67
CA LYS A 251 -17.60 5.67 0.71
C LYS A 251 -16.14 5.99 1.07
N ILE A 252 -15.22 5.11 0.68
CA ILE A 252 -13.79 5.31 0.95
C ILE A 252 -13.25 6.49 0.17
N ILE A 253 -13.57 6.61 -1.12
CA ILE A 253 -13.17 7.73 -1.98
C ILE A 253 -13.61 9.06 -1.37
N ASP A 254 -14.84 9.15 -0.88
CA ASP A 254 -15.36 10.38 -0.26
C ASP A 254 -14.64 10.69 1.07
N VAL A 255 -14.26 9.68 1.85
CA VAL A 255 -13.54 9.86 3.13
C VAL A 255 -12.09 10.28 2.94
N VAL A 256 -11.40 9.74 1.94
CA VAL A 256 -9.97 10.01 1.74
C VAL A 256 -9.73 11.33 1.02
N GLU A 257 -10.77 11.92 0.45
CA GLU A 257 -10.73 13.21 -0.22
C GLU A 257 -10.22 14.29 0.76
N GLY A 258 -9.00 14.80 0.52
CA GLY A 258 -8.37 15.81 1.38
C GLY A 258 -7.56 15.26 2.57
N THR A 259 -7.31 13.95 2.60
CA THR A 259 -6.39 13.31 3.56
C THR A 259 -5.00 13.10 2.96
N ASP A 260 -3.97 13.02 3.80
CA ASP A 260 -2.63 12.63 3.38
C ASP A 260 -2.59 11.15 2.94
N LEU A 261 -1.69 10.79 2.04
CA LEU A 261 -1.45 9.39 1.66
C LEU A 261 -0.66 8.68 2.77
N HIS A 262 -1.17 7.54 3.23
CA HIS A 262 -0.49 6.69 4.21
C HIS A 262 0.50 5.73 3.53
N TYR A 263 1.47 5.24 4.30
CA TYR A 263 2.50 4.31 3.84
C TYR A 263 2.58 3.14 4.81
N PHE A 264 3.01 1.98 4.31
CA PHE A 264 3.33 0.87 5.20
C PHE A 264 4.50 1.23 6.09
N ASP A 265 4.33 0.98 7.37
CA ASP A 265 5.33 1.11 8.42
C ASP A 265 5.37 -0.24 9.15
N PHE A 266 6.09 -1.20 8.58
CA PHE A 266 6.31 -2.48 9.26
C PHE A 266 7.57 -2.45 10.13
N ILE A 267 8.52 -1.55 9.84
CA ILE A 267 9.77 -1.41 10.58
C ILE A 267 9.55 -0.82 11.98
N GLU A 268 8.83 0.30 12.12
CA GLU A 268 8.66 0.92 13.45
C GLU A 268 7.84 0.01 14.36
N LYS A 269 6.82 -0.67 13.82
CA LYS A 269 6.02 -1.66 14.56
C LYS A 269 6.85 -2.83 15.10
N GLU A 270 7.79 -3.34 14.32
CA GLU A 270 8.68 -4.42 14.76
C GLU A 270 9.64 -3.91 15.86
N MET A 271 10.19 -2.70 15.71
CA MET A 271 11.04 -2.08 16.73
C MET A 271 10.29 -1.82 18.04
N GLU A 272 9.03 -1.35 17.97
CA GLU A 272 8.18 -1.16 19.15
C GLU A 272 7.87 -2.49 19.86
N SER A 273 7.62 -3.56 19.09
CA SER A 273 7.41 -4.91 19.64
C SER A 273 8.67 -5.37 20.39
N TYR A 274 9.83 -5.24 19.76
CA TYR A 274 11.12 -5.61 20.35
C TYR A 274 11.43 -4.82 21.63
N GLN A 275 11.11 -3.53 21.66
CA GLN A 275 11.27 -2.71 22.87
C GLN A 275 10.33 -3.15 24.00
N LYS A 276 9.06 -3.47 23.70
CA LYS A 276 8.10 -3.97 24.69
C LYS A 276 8.53 -5.31 25.30
N GLU A 277 9.04 -6.23 24.49
CA GLU A 277 9.55 -7.53 24.96
C GLU A 277 10.78 -7.36 25.87
N ASN A 278 11.72 -6.50 25.50
CA ASN A 278 12.90 -6.25 26.32
C ASN A 278 12.58 -5.52 27.63
N VAL A 279 11.65 -4.56 27.62
CA VAL A 279 11.18 -3.91 28.86
C VAL A 279 10.45 -4.90 29.78
N SER A 280 9.78 -5.90 29.21
CA SER A 280 9.16 -7.00 29.97
C SER A 280 10.21 -7.91 30.61
N MET A 281 11.28 -8.27 29.89
CA MET A 281 12.39 -9.08 30.43
C MET A 281 13.17 -8.37 31.54
N THR A 282 13.40 -7.05 31.44
CA THR A 282 14.09 -6.29 32.51
C THR A 282 13.25 -6.14 33.78
N LYS A 283 11.93 -6.42 33.74
CA LYS A 283 11.07 -6.46 34.93
C LYS A 283 11.00 -7.85 35.60
N ILE A 284 11.57 -8.87 34.96
CA ILE A 284 11.59 -10.26 35.45
C ILE A 284 12.93 -10.62 36.11
N ILE A 285 13.97 -9.78 35.93
CA ILE A 285 15.28 -9.88 36.59
C ILE A 285 15.31 -8.97 37.82
#